data_AF-A0A1B6ILX8-F1
#
_entry.id   AF-A0A1B6ILX8-F1
#
_cell.length_a   1.000
_cell.length_b   1.000
_cell.length_c   1.000
_cell.angle_alpha   90.00
_cell.angle_beta   90.00
_cell.angle_gamma   90.00
#
_symmetry.space_group_name_H-M   'P 1'
#
loop_
_entity.id
_entity.type
_entity.pdbx_description
1 polymer ?
#
loop_
_entity_poly.entity_id
_entity_poly.type
_entity_poly.pdbx_seq_one_letter_code
_entity_poly.pdbx_strand_id
1 'polypeptide(L)'
;TSSSGLDNCYEALLRLHYCPRCQGLPVSIKPCNGYCLNVMRGCLTQQRAHELDLPWNNFLSETERLVRQTREHSGVEGVLRTLTNRISDAIMYASINGPLIEKKVKKLCGGAKLVAGSATSR
;
A
#
# COMPACT_ATOMS: atom_id res chain seq x y z
N THR A 1 30.03 13.60 -14.57
CA THR A 1 31.27 13.26 -13.85
C THR A 1 30.90 12.82 -12.44
N SER A 2 30.74 11.51 -12.22
CA SER A 2 30.31 10.96 -10.92
C SER A 2 30.87 9.55 -10.67
N SER A 3 32.17 9.34 -10.87
CA SER A 3 32.82 8.04 -10.57
C SER A 3 33.36 7.95 -9.14
N SER A 4 33.51 9.09 -8.44
CA SER A 4 34.28 9.17 -7.19
C SER A 4 33.75 8.34 -6.03
N GLY A 5 32.44 8.05 -5.98
CA GLY A 5 31.85 7.24 -4.90
C GLY A 5 32.14 5.74 -5.03
N LEU A 6 32.10 5.20 -6.25
CA LEU A 6 32.28 3.76 -6.48
C LEU A 6 33.75 3.35 -6.39
N ASP A 7 34.65 4.23 -6.85
CA ASP A 7 36.10 4.03 -6.80
C ASP A 7 36.60 3.90 -5.34
N ASN A 8 36.02 4.68 -4.41
CA ASN A 8 36.33 4.61 -2.98
C ASN A 8 35.83 3.32 -2.30
N CYS A 9 34.67 2.80 -2.71
CA CYS A 9 34.16 1.52 -2.21
C CYS A 9 35.02 0.34 -2.69
N TYR A 10 35.40 0.33 -3.98
CA TYR A 10 36.27 -0.69 -4.53
C TYR A 10 37.62 -0.74 -3.80
N GLU A 11 38.23 0.42 -3.54
CA GLU A 11 39.47 0.49 -2.77
C GLU A 11 39.29 -0.06 -1.35
N ALA A 12 38.20 0.30 -0.66
CA ALA A 12 37.92 -0.18 0.69
C ALA A 12 37.70 -1.70 0.73
N LEU A 13 37.02 -2.28 -0.26
CA LEU A 13 36.82 -3.72 -0.40
C LEU A 13 38.14 -4.45 -0.70
N LEU A 14 38.99 -3.89 -1.56
CA LEU A 14 40.32 -4.44 -1.82
C LEU A 14 41.18 -4.49 -0.56
N ARG A 15 41.17 -3.40 0.24
CA ARG A 15 41.86 -3.36 1.54
C ARG A 15 41.31 -4.41 2.51
N LEU A 16 40.00 -4.60 2.54
CA LEU A 16 39.35 -5.59 3.41
C LEU A 16 39.71 -7.05 3.04
N HIS A 17 39.81 -7.39 1.76
CA HIS A 17 39.95 -8.77 1.28
C HIS A 17 41.35 -9.19 0.82
N TYR A 18 42.17 -8.26 0.34
CA TYR A 18 43.43 -8.59 -0.33
C TYR A 18 44.66 -8.04 0.40
N CYS A 19 44.58 -6.85 1.02
CA CYS A 19 45.73 -6.29 1.74
C CYS A 19 46.32 -7.20 2.84
N PRO A 20 45.53 -7.97 3.63
CA PRO A 20 46.09 -8.90 4.61
C PRO A 20 47.07 -9.91 3.98
N ARG A 21 46.75 -10.42 2.78
CA ARG A 21 47.62 -11.34 2.04
C ARG A 21 48.91 -10.67 1.59
N CYS A 22 48.82 -9.43 1.09
CA CYS A 22 49.99 -8.63 0.72
C CYS A 22 50.88 -8.30 1.92
N GLN A 23 50.31 -8.25 3.13
CA GLN A 23 51.02 -8.04 4.40
C GLN A 23 51.56 -9.33 5.01
N GLY A 24 51.43 -10.47 4.33
CA GLY A 24 51.95 -11.76 4.81
C GLY A 24 51.03 -12.51 5.78
N LEU A 25 49.79 -12.06 5.97
CA LEU A 25 48.80 -12.79 6.76
C LEU A 25 48.24 -13.98 5.97
N PRO A 26 48.07 -15.15 6.61
CA PRO A 26 47.51 -16.33 5.95
C PRO A 26 46.05 -16.13 5.53
N VAL A 27 45.66 -16.80 4.43
CA VAL A 27 44.32 -16.74 3.82
C VAL A 27 43.20 -17.16 4.78
N SER A 28 43.53 -17.94 5.81
CA SER A 28 42.57 -18.39 6.83
C SER A 28 42.09 -17.26 7.76
N ILE A 29 42.80 -16.14 7.84
CA ILE A 29 42.42 -15.00 8.67
C ILE A 29 41.33 -14.20 7.97
N LYS A 30 40.14 -14.19 8.57
CA LYS A 30 39.00 -13.41 8.11
C LYS A 30 39.06 -11.98 8.66
N PRO A 31 38.49 -11.00 7.94
CA PRO A 31 38.36 -9.65 8.47
C PRO A 31 37.49 -9.64 9.74
N CYS A 32 37.83 -8.77 10.68
CA CYS A 32 37.02 -8.56 11.88
C CYS A 32 35.59 -8.15 11.49
N ASN A 33 34.59 -8.64 12.24
CA ASN A 33 33.18 -8.34 11.98
C ASN A 33 32.93 -6.82 11.91
N GLY A 34 33.42 -6.06 12.90
CA GLY A 34 33.28 -4.60 12.92
C GLY A 34 33.94 -3.90 11.72
N TYR A 35 35.12 -4.36 11.28
CA TYR A 35 35.79 -3.79 10.12
C TYR A 35 35.01 -4.06 8.83
N CYS A 36 34.55 -5.30 8.64
CA CYS A 36 33.70 -5.68 7.52
C CYS A 36 32.42 -4.83 7.45
N LEU A 37 31.70 -4.72 8.57
CA LEU A 37 30.47 -3.94 8.63
C LEU A 37 30.70 -2.46 8.32
N ASN A 38 31.81 -1.87 8.77
CA ASN A 38 32.12 -0.46 8.50
C ASN A 38 32.42 -0.23 7.01
N VAL A 39 33.17 -1.11 6.36
CA VAL A 39 33.43 -1.04 4.91
C VAL A 39 32.13 -1.16 4.11
N MET A 40 31.31 -2.16 4.43
CA MET A 40 30.04 -2.39 3.73
C MET A 40 29.06 -1.22 3.90
N ARG A 41 28.95 -0.65 5.11
CA ARG A 41 28.12 0.55 5.36
C ARG A 41 28.58 1.76 4.54
N GLY A 42 29.90 1.97 4.43
CA GLY A 42 30.46 3.04 3.60
C GLY A 42 30.05 2.89 2.13
N CYS A 43 30.19 1.68 1.59
CA CYS A 43 29.76 1.34 0.23
C CYS A 43 28.26 1.57 -0.01
N LEU A 44 27.40 1.11 0.91
CA LEU A 44 25.94 1.22 0.78
C LEU A 44 25.43 2.66 0.96
N THR A 45 26.13 3.48 1.75
CA THR A 45 25.84 4.92 1.89
C THR A 45 26.11 5.65 0.58
N GLN A 46 27.24 5.35 -0.07
CA GLN A 46 27.62 5.95 -1.36
C GLN A 46 26.67 5.57 -2.50
N GLN A 47 26.05 4.39 -2.43
CA GLN A 47 25.05 3.92 -3.40
C GLN A 47 23.63 4.46 -3.12
N ARG A 48 23.45 5.34 -2.13
CA ARG A 48 22.15 5.84 -1.64
C ARG A 48 21.15 4.75 -1.22
N ALA A 49 21.59 3.50 -1.12
CA ALA A 49 20.75 2.40 -0.62
C ALA A 49 20.31 2.61 0.83
N HIS A 50 21.11 3.33 1.62
CA HIS A 50 20.76 3.68 3.00
C HIS A 50 19.52 4.60 3.09
N GLU A 51 19.26 5.42 2.07
CA GLU A 51 18.11 6.35 2.04
C GLU A 51 16.79 5.59 1.85
N LEU A 52 16.86 4.36 1.35
CA LEU A 52 15.69 3.53 1.08
C LEU A 52 15.18 2.80 2.31
N ASP A 53 15.99 2.62 3.35
CA ASP A 53 15.64 1.79 4.51
C ASP A 53 14.36 2.28 5.20
N LEU A 54 14.29 3.57 5.57
CA LEU A 54 13.11 4.13 6.24
C LEU A 54 11.86 4.15 5.34
N PRO A 55 11.89 4.68 4.09
CA PRO A 55 10.76 4.65 3.19
C PRO A 55 10.24 3.23 2.90
N TRP A 56 11.15 2.26 2.75
CA TRP A 56 10.80 0.87 2.48
C TRP A 56 10.07 0.22 3.65
N ASN A 57 10.61 0.38 4.87
CA ASN A 57 9.96 -0.14 6.07
C ASN A 57 8.57 0.49 6.29
N ASN A 58 8.44 1.80 6.04
CA ASN A 58 7.15 2.49 6.11
C ASN A 58 6.17 1.95 5.07
N PHE A 59 6.60 1.77 3.83
CA PHE A 59 5.76 1.18 2.78
C PHE A 59 5.25 -0.21 3.18
N LEU A 60 6.11 -1.07 3.71
CA LEU A 60 5.74 -2.40 4.17
C LEU A 60 4.70 -2.33 5.31
N SER A 61 4.96 -1.52 6.34
CA SER A 61 4.07 -1.35 7.49
C SER A 61 2.68 -0.84 7.07
N GLU A 62 2.62 0.19 6.22
CA GLU A 62 1.36 0.75 5.75
C GLU A 62 0.60 -0.20 4.81
N THR A 63 1.33 -0.94 3.97
CA THR A 63 0.73 -1.96 3.10
C THR A 63 0.14 -3.09 3.92
N GLU A 64 0.85 -3.58 4.94
CA GLU A 64 0.36 -4.60 5.86
C GLU A 64 -0.90 -4.13 6.59
N ARG A 65 -0.89 -2.88 7.09
CA ARG A 65 -2.05 -2.25 7.73
C ARG A 65 -3.25 -2.18 6.80
N LEU A 66 -3.05 -1.75 5.54
CA LEU A 66 -4.10 -1.66 4.54
C LEU A 66 -4.70 -3.03 4.20
N VAL A 67 -3.86 -4.05 3.99
CA VAL A 67 -4.30 -5.42 3.70
C VAL A 67 -5.14 -5.97 4.85
N ARG A 68 -4.70 -5.76 6.10
CA ARG A 68 -5.46 -6.18 7.29
C ARG A 68 -6.84 -5.51 7.32
N GLN A 69 -6.91 -4.20 7.18
CA GLN A 69 -8.16 -3.44 7.16
C GLN A 69 -9.09 -3.84 6.01
N THR A 70 -8.52 -4.23 4.87
CA THR A 70 -9.31 -4.64 3.70
C THR A 70 -9.97 -6.00 3.91
N ARG A 71 -9.25 -6.94 4.55
CA ARG A 71 -9.69 -8.32 4.82
C ARG A 71 -10.55 -8.47 6.07
N GLU A 72 -10.64 -7.44 6.91
CA GLU A 72 -11.55 -7.43 8.05
C GLU A 72 -13.00 -7.67 7.59
N HIS A 73 -13.84 -8.24 8.47
CA HIS A 73 -15.22 -8.60 8.11
C HIS A 73 -16.07 -7.39 7.71
N SER A 74 -15.82 -6.24 8.35
CA SER A 74 -16.34 -4.91 7.99
C SER A 74 -15.39 -4.11 7.10
N GLY A 75 -14.33 -4.74 6.62
CA GLY A 75 -13.37 -4.17 5.68
C GLY A 75 -14.00 -3.92 4.32
N VAL A 76 -13.25 -3.25 3.45
CA VAL A 76 -13.71 -2.84 2.11
C VAL A 76 -14.21 -4.05 1.31
N GLU A 77 -13.48 -5.18 1.35
CA GLU A 77 -13.87 -6.41 0.66
C GLU A 77 -15.18 -6.98 1.22
N GLY A 78 -15.31 -7.02 2.55
CA GLY A 78 -16.51 -7.50 3.23
C GLY A 78 -17.76 -6.69 2.87
N VAL A 79 -17.65 -5.36 2.89
CA VAL A 79 -18.74 -4.46 2.51
C VAL A 79 -19.13 -4.65 1.05
N LEU A 80 -18.17 -4.61 0.12
CA LEU A 80 -18.43 -4.77 -1.31
C LEU A 80 -19.09 -6.11 -1.62
N ARG A 81 -18.67 -7.20 -0.97
CA ARG A 81 -19.27 -8.52 -1.16
C ARG A 81 -20.75 -8.58 -0.75
N THR A 82 -21.15 -7.80 0.26
CA THR A 82 -22.54 -7.77 0.74
C THR A 82 -23.42 -6.75 0.03
N LEU A 83 -22.85 -5.87 -0.80
CA LEU A 83 -23.55 -4.75 -1.41
C LEU A 83 -24.73 -5.21 -2.28
N THR A 84 -24.56 -6.24 -3.11
CA THR A 84 -25.64 -6.75 -3.97
C THR A 84 -26.81 -7.25 -3.15
N ASN A 85 -26.55 -8.00 -2.07
CA ASN A 85 -27.60 -8.49 -1.17
C ASN A 85 -28.32 -7.33 -0.48
N ARG A 86 -27.58 -6.31 -0.02
CA ARG A 86 -28.15 -5.09 0.59
C ARG A 86 -29.07 -4.34 -0.38
N ILE A 87 -28.71 -4.25 -1.66
CA ILE A 87 -29.54 -3.65 -2.70
C ILE A 87 -30.80 -4.49 -2.92
N SER A 88 -30.66 -5.81 -3.03
CA SER A 88 -31.81 -6.72 -3.17
C SER A 88 -32.77 -6.63 -1.99
N ASP A 89 -32.25 -6.59 -0.76
CA ASP A 89 -33.05 -6.43 0.46
C ASP A 89 -33.81 -5.10 0.47
N ALA A 90 -33.15 -4.02 0.05
CA ALA A 90 -33.77 -2.70 -0.04
C ALA A 90 -34.90 -2.66 -1.10
N ILE A 91 -34.67 -3.28 -2.27
CA ILE A 91 -35.70 -3.40 -3.32
C ILE A 91 -36.86 -4.25 -2.83
N MET A 92 -36.59 -5.40 -2.20
CA MET A 92 -37.62 -6.27 -1.64
C MET A 92 -38.44 -5.53 -0.58
N TYR A 93 -37.78 -4.79 0.31
CA TYR A 93 -38.44 -3.95 1.31
C TYR A 93 -39.34 -2.90 0.67
N ALA A 94 -38.85 -2.18 -0.35
CA ALA A 94 -39.62 -1.16 -1.06
C ALA A 94 -40.81 -1.76 -1.81
N SER A 95 -40.64 -2.94 -2.45
CA SER A 95 -41.71 -3.66 -3.14
C SER A 95 -42.81 -4.13 -2.19
N ILE A 96 -42.44 -4.69 -1.03
CA ILE A 96 -43.41 -5.18 -0.02
C ILE A 96 -44.13 -4.00 0.65
N ASN A 97 -43.40 -2.96 1.02
CA ASN A 97 -43.94 -1.84 1.79
C ASN A 97 -44.45 -0.69 0.91
N GLY A 98 -44.31 -0.79 -0.41
CA GLY A 98 -44.62 0.28 -1.38
C GLY A 98 -46.00 0.91 -1.16
N PRO A 99 -47.09 0.13 -1.10
CA PRO A 99 -48.43 0.68 -0.88
C PRO A 99 -48.59 1.39 0.48
N LEU A 100 -47.95 0.88 1.53
CA LEU A 100 -47.94 1.48 2.86
C LEU A 100 -47.18 2.81 2.86
N ILE A 101 -46.02 2.84 2.21
CA ILE A 101 -45.19 4.03 2.03
C ILE A 101 -45.99 5.08 1.24
N GLU A 102 -46.58 4.71 0.10
CA GLU A 102 -47.39 5.60 -0.73
C GLU A 102 -48.57 6.19 0.04
N LYS A 103 -49.30 5.36 0.80
CA LYS A 103 -50.41 5.83 1.65
C LYS A 103 -49.93 6.85 2.69
N LYS A 104 -48.78 6.61 3.32
CA LYS A 104 -48.20 7.49 4.33
C LYS A 104 -47.72 8.80 3.71
N VAL A 105 -47.05 8.74 2.56
CA VAL A 105 -46.62 9.91 1.78
C VAL A 105 -47.82 10.73 1.32
N LYS A 106 -48.86 10.11 0.75
CA LYS A 106 -50.07 10.79 0.30
C LYS A 106 -50.80 11.50 1.44
N LYS A 107 -50.81 10.91 2.64
CA LYS A 107 -51.40 11.53 3.83
C LYS A 107 -50.64 12.76 4.30
N LEU A 108 -49.30 12.73 4.28
CA LEU A 108 -48.46 13.80 4.82
C LEU A 108 -48.18 14.90 3.79
N CYS A 109 -47.96 14.53 2.53
CA CYS A 109 -47.52 15.43 1.47
C CYS A 109 -48.64 15.77 0.46
N GLY A 110 -49.78 15.08 0.51
CA GLY A 110 -50.86 15.21 -0.47
C GLY A 110 -50.70 14.28 -1.69
N GLY A 111 -51.69 14.28 -2.59
CA GLY A 111 -51.65 13.48 -3.82
C GLY A 111 -50.57 13.97 -4.79
N ALA A 112 -49.85 13.03 -5.41
CA ALA A 112 -48.89 13.36 -6.46
C ALA A 112 -49.60 14.08 -7.62
N LYS A 113 -49.12 15.28 -7.97
CA LYS A 113 -49.53 15.97 -9.19
C LYS A 113 -48.64 15.45 -10.31
N LEU A 114 -49.22 14.73 -11.27
CA LEU A 114 -48.50 14.40 -12.50
C LEU A 114 -48.23 15.73 -13.22
N VAL A 115 -46.96 16.14 -13.27
CA VAL A 115 -46.55 17.19 -14.19
C VAL A 115 -46.68 16.58 -15.57
N ALA A 116 -47.67 17.04 -16.34
CA ALA A 116 -47.81 16.66 -17.73
C ALA A 116 -46.53 17.07 -18.45
N GLY A 117 -45.62 16.11 -18.66
CA GLY A 117 -44.55 16.28 -19.63
C GLY A 117 -45.23 16.58 -20.95
N SER A 118 -44.85 17.70 -21.58
CA SER A 118 -45.33 18.05 -22.90
C SER A 118 -45.16 16.84 -23.80
N ALA A 119 -46.27 16.26 -24.24
CA ALA A 119 -46.29 15.32 -25.34
C ALA A 119 -45.85 16.12 -26.58
N THR A 120 -44.54 16.22 -26.80
CA THR A 120 -43.99 16.76 -28.03
C THR A 120 -44.11 15.67 -29.08
N SER A 121 -45.28 15.64 -29.71
CA SER A 121 -45.49 14.96 -30.99
C SER A 121 -44.56 15.60 -32.02
N ARG A 122 -43.59 14.83 -32.53
CA ARG A 122 -43.00 14.98 -33.87
C ARG A 122 -42.56 13.61 -34.36
#